data_AF-R7ES88-F1
#
_entry.id   AF-R7ES88-F1
#
_cell.length_a   1.000
_cell.length_b   1.000
_cell.length_c   1.000
_cell.angle_alpha   90.00
_cell.angle_beta   90.00
_cell.angle_gamma   90.00
#
_symmetry.space_group_name_H-M   'P 1'
#
loop_
_entity.id
_entity.type
_entity.pdbx_description
1 polymer ?
#
loop_
_entity_poly.entity_id
_entity_poly.type
_entity_poly.pdbx_seq_one_letter_code
_entity_poly.pdbx_strand_id
1 'polypeptide(L)'
;MKNINYATTKVCKRGDFFGTRAAEVLLVLFFGGTVYCSAEMLWRGRTHISMALCGALCFFVLYRLEELPRFRSLPLAVRAAAGAAVITAAEFVTGCAVNLWLGLGVWDYSGVPFSFLGQICLPFSALWFLLCLAAYPVCDALRRFVFGRR
;
A
#
# COMPACT_ATOMS: atom_id res chain seq x y z
N MET A 1 47.11 15.10 30.82
CA MET A 1 45.66 15.33 30.97
C MET A 1 44.94 14.72 29.77
N LYS A 2 44.11 13.68 29.99
CA LYS A 2 43.29 13.06 28.93
C LYS A 2 42.03 13.91 28.73
N ASN A 3 41.85 14.49 27.55
CA ASN A 3 40.61 15.16 27.14
C ASN A 3 39.54 14.10 26.87
N ILE A 4 38.59 13.97 27.79
CA ILE A 4 37.39 13.15 27.60
C ILE A 4 36.37 14.02 26.87
N ASN A 5 36.23 13.81 25.57
CA ASN A 5 35.15 14.41 24.78
C ASN A 5 33.83 13.73 25.19
N TYR A 6 32.96 14.49 25.84
CA TYR A 6 31.59 14.08 26.11
C TYR A 6 30.87 13.87 24.76
N ALA A 7 30.63 12.61 24.41
CA ALA A 7 29.73 12.27 23.33
C ALA A 7 28.36 12.86 23.67
N THR A 8 27.95 13.87 22.91
CA THR A 8 26.61 14.46 22.98
C THR A 8 25.60 13.38 22.59
N THR A 9 25.06 12.68 23.58
CA THR A 9 23.84 11.90 23.42
C THR A 9 22.75 12.85 22.93
N LYS A 10 22.43 12.78 21.63
CA LYS A 10 21.25 13.43 21.06
C LYS A 10 20.03 12.96 21.85
N VAL A 11 19.50 13.82 22.70
CA VAL A 11 18.23 13.60 23.37
C VAL A 11 17.16 13.61 22.28
N CYS A 12 16.58 12.43 22.01
CA CYS A 12 15.44 12.23 21.13
C CYS A 12 14.28 13.12 21.62
N LYS A 13 13.94 14.18 20.87
CA LYS A 13 12.80 15.04 21.21
C LYS A 13 11.52 14.24 21.03
N ARG A 14 10.48 14.57 21.80
CA ARG A 14 9.18 13.88 21.86
C ARG A 14 8.39 13.86 20.52
N GLY A 15 8.93 14.43 19.44
CA GLY A 15 8.42 14.35 18.07
C GLY A 15 9.34 13.62 17.06
N ASP A 16 10.47 13.07 17.50
CA ASP A 16 11.49 12.47 16.61
C ASP A 16 11.13 11.04 16.15
N PHE A 17 10.13 10.39 16.77
CA PHE A 17 9.72 9.04 16.39
C PHE A 17 9.17 9.00 14.95
N PHE A 18 8.24 9.91 14.62
CA PHE A 18 7.70 10.06 13.26
C PHE A 18 8.75 10.51 12.24
N GLY A 19 9.87 11.10 12.67
CA GLY A 19 10.97 11.47 11.77
C GLY A 19 11.75 10.26 11.21
N THR A 20 11.68 9.11 11.87
CA THR A 20 12.43 7.91 11.46
C THR A 20 11.81 7.24 10.24
N ARG A 21 12.66 6.71 9.35
CA ARG A 21 12.21 5.94 8.18
C ARG A 21 11.41 4.69 8.59
N ALA A 22 11.72 4.09 9.73
CA ALA A 22 11.00 2.93 10.24
C ALA A 22 9.54 3.28 10.61
N ALA A 23 9.31 4.37 11.35
CA ALA A 23 7.95 4.79 11.71
C ALA A 23 7.10 5.12 10.48
N GLU A 24 7.69 5.78 9.49
CA GLU A 24 7.03 6.06 8.20
C GLU A 24 6.56 4.78 7.51
N VAL A 25 7.45 3.79 7.37
CA VAL A 25 7.12 2.51 6.73
C VAL A 25 6.02 1.78 7.51
N LEU A 26 6.10 1.73 8.84
CA LEU A 26 5.11 1.06 9.67
C LEU A 26 3.72 1.71 9.57
N LEU A 27 3.65 3.04 9.53
CA LEU A 27 2.38 3.76 9.36
C LEU A 27 1.76 3.51 7.98
N VAL A 28 2.58 3.51 6.93
CA VAL A 28 2.14 3.23 5.56
C VAL A 28 1.61 1.79 5.45
N LEU A 29 2.33 0.81 6.01
CA LEU A 29 1.90 -0.58 6.04
C LEU A 29 0.60 -0.77 6.83
N PHE A 30 0.50 -0.15 8.01
CA PHE A 30 -0.69 -0.23 8.86
C PHE A 30 -1.92 0.39 8.17
N PHE A 31 -1.75 1.56 7.56
CA PHE A 31 -2.83 2.23 6.84
C PHE A 31 -3.28 1.41 5.63
N GLY A 32 -2.33 0.91 4.83
CA GLY A 32 -2.62 0.06 3.67
C GLY A 32 -3.36 -1.21 4.03
N GLY A 33 -2.91 -1.93 5.06
CA GLY A 33 -3.58 -3.12 5.56
C GLY A 33 -4.99 -2.83 6.09
N THR A 34 -5.17 -1.74 6.84
CA THR A 34 -6.48 -1.34 7.39
C THR A 34 -7.48 -0.98 6.29
N VAL A 35 -7.06 -0.20 5.29
CA VAL A 35 -7.92 0.17 4.15
C VAL A 35 -8.35 -1.08 3.38
N TYR A 36 -7.41 -1.99 3.09
CA TYR A 36 -7.73 -3.21 2.37
C TYR A 36 -8.67 -4.12 3.16
N CYS A 37 -8.37 -4.38 4.44
CA CYS A 37 -9.25 -5.18 5.31
C CYS A 37 -10.64 -4.57 5.43
N SER A 38 -10.76 -3.24 5.47
CA SER A 38 -12.05 -2.56 5.53
C SER A 38 -12.84 -2.77 4.23
N ALA A 39 -12.18 -2.62 3.07
CA ALA A 39 -12.79 -2.88 1.77
C ALA A 39 -13.23 -4.35 1.63
N GLU A 40 -12.41 -5.29 2.08
CA GLU A 40 -12.72 -6.72 2.05
C GLU A 40 -13.88 -7.08 3.00
N MET A 41 -13.91 -6.48 4.19
CA MET A 41 -15.02 -6.67 5.14
C MET A 41 -16.35 -6.16 4.57
N LEU A 42 -16.34 -5.00 3.89
CA LEU A 42 -17.53 -4.46 3.23
C LEU A 42 -18.01 -5.34 2.08
N TRP A 43 -17.09 -5.99 1.35
CA TRP A 43 -17.46 -6.82 0.20
C TRP A 43 -17.85 -8.26 0.57
N ARG A 44 -17.14 -8.91 1.50
CA ARG A 44 -17.28 -10.35 1.80
C ARG A 44 -17.65 -10.67 3.23
N GLY A 45 -17.59 -9.71 4.15
CA GLY A 45 -17.83 -9.93 5.58
C GLY A 45 -16.76 -10.80 6.27
N ARG A 46 -15.66 -11.14 5.60
CA ARG A 46 -14.52 -11.90 6.15
C ARG A 46 -13.21 -11.43 5.53
N THR A 47 -12.13 -11.48 6.30
CA THR A 47 -10.78 -11.13 5.83
C THR A 47 -9.79 -12.25 6.14
N HIS A 48 -8.83 -12.48 5.24
CA HIS A 48 -7.71 -13.39 5.49
C HIS A 48 -6.42 -12.59 5.73
N ILE A 49 -5.56 -13.09 6.62
CA ILE A 49 -4.28 -12.42 6.96
C ILE A 49 -3.41 -12.22 5.71
N SER A 50 -3.43 -13.16 4.75
CA SER A 50 -2.73 -13.02 3.48
C SER A 50 -3.18 -11.80 2.68
N MET A 51 -4.46 -11.47 2.75
CA MET A 51 -5.07 -10.35 2.04
C MET A 51 -4.72 -9.01 2.70
N ALA A 52 -4.72 -8.98 4.04
CA ALA A 52 -4.22 -7.84 4.81
C ALA A 52 -2.75 -7.51 4.48
N LEU A 53 -1.90 -8.55 4.41
CA LEU A 53 -0.49 -8.41 4.03
C LEU A 53 -0.34 -7.97 2.57
N CYS A 54 -1.13 -8.52 1.66
CA CYS A 54 -1.15 -8.09 0.25
C CYS A 54 -1.49 -6.60 0.14
N GLY A 55 -2.56 -6.15 0.82
CA GLY A 55 -2.97 -4.74 0.84
C GLY A 55 -1.90 -3.81 1.42
N ALA A 56 -1.29 -4.20 2.55
CA ALA A 56 -0.19 -3.45 3.16
C ALA A 56 1.02 -3.32 2.21
N LEU A 57 1.45 -4.42 1.59
CA LEU A 57 2.57 -4.45 0.64
C LEU A 57 2.27 -3.64 -0.62
N CYS A 58 1.08 -3.78 -1.19
CA CYS A 58 0.63 -2.98 -2.34
C CYS A 58 0.71 -1.49 -2.02
N PHE A 59 0.11 -1.06 -0.92
CA PHE A 59 0.12 0.35 -0.52
C PHE A 59 1.55 0.87 -0.28
N PHE A 60 2.41 0.05 0.34
CA PHE A 60 3.82 0.38 0.50
C PHE A 60 4.53 0.57 -0.85
N VAL A 61 4.31 -0.31 -1.82
CA VAL A 61 4.88 -0.16 -3.18
C VAL A 61 4.39 1.14 -3.84
N LEU A 62 3.09 1.44 -3.76
CA LEU A 62 2.54 2.70 -4.29
C LEU A 62 3.18 3.93 -3.65
N TYR A 63 3.33 3.90 -2.33
CA TYR A 63 4.03 4.94 -1.59
C TYR A 63 5.46 5.09 -2.13
N ARG A 64 6.25 4.01 -2.21
CA ARG A 64 7.63 4.08 -2.71
C ARG A 64 7.72 4.58 -4.15
N LEU A 65 6.79 4.22 -5.04
CA LEU A 65 6.73 4.73 -6.40
C LEU A 65 6.55 6.25 -6.45
N GLU A 66 5.74 6.81 -5.55
CA GLU A 66 5.53 8.25 -5.43
C GLU A 66 6.77 9.02 -4.95
N GLU A 67 7.78 8.36 -4.36
CA GLU A 67 9.06 9.01 -4.04
C GLU A 67 9.87 9.32 -5.30
N LEU A 68 9.62 8.62 -6.42
CA LEU A 68 10.34 8.85 -7.66
C LEU A 68 9.86 10.15 -8.30
N PRO A 69 10.74 11.16 -8.49
CA PRO A 69 10.34 12.46 -9.02
C PRO A 69 9.67 12.36 -10.39
N ARG A 70 10.18 11.46 -11.24
CA ARG A 70 9.63 11.17 -12.58
C ARG A 70 8.22 10.61 -12.54
N PHE A 71 7.90 9.78 -11.54
CA PHE A 71 6.56 9.21 -11.39
C PHE A 71 5.60 10.25 -10.82
N ARG A 72 6.05 11.02 -9.82
CA ARG A 72 5.25 12.08 -9.19
C ARG A 72 4.91 13.21 -10.16
N SER A 73 5.77 13.50 -11.15
CA SER A 73 5.51 14.50 -12.19
C SER A 73 4.44 14.07 -13.20
N LEU A 74 4.04 12.80 -13.22
CA LEU A 74 2.98 12.33 -14.11
C LEU A 74 1.61 12.87 -13.66
N PRO A 75 0.64 13.00 -14.58
CA PRO A 75 -0.74 13.33 -14.23
C PRO A 75 -1.29 12.33 -13.22
N LEU A 76 -2.12 12.80 -12.28
CA LEU A 76 -2.70 11.97 -11.23
C LEU A 76 -3.42 10.73 -11.78
N ALA A 77 -4.14 10.87 -12.90
CA ALA A 77 -4.80 9.75 -13.57
C ALA A 77 -3.81 8.67 -14.05
N VAL A 78 -2.65 9.06 -14.59
CA VAL A 78 -1.62 8.10 -15.03
C VAL A 78 -1.02 7.37 -13.83
N ARG A 79 -0.77 8.10 -12.75
CA ARG A 79 -0.26 7.54 -11.48
C ARG A 79 -1.27 6.55 -10.90
N ALA A 80 -2.56 6.90 -10.90
CA ALA A 80 -3.65 6.04 -10.46
C ALA A 80 -3.81 4.80 -11.33
N ALA A 81 -3.69 4.92 -12.66
CA ALA A 81 -3.70 3.78 -13.58
C ALA A 81 -2.53 2.82 -13.31
N ALA A 82 -1.32 3.36 -13.13
CA ALA A 82 -0.15 2.55 -12.78
C ALA A 82 -0.34 1.86 -11.41
N GLY A 83 -0.89 2.57 -10.43
CA GLY A 83 -1.15 2.00 -9.11
C GLY A 83 -2.20 0.89 -9.12
N ALA A 84 -3.29 1.09 -9.84
CA ALA A 84 -4.30 0.06 -10.06
C ALA A 84 -3.71 -1.17 -10.75
N ALA A 85 -2.88 -0.99 -11.78
CA ALA A 85 -2.21 -2.09 -12.45
C ALA A 85 -1.29 -2.89 -11.52
N VAL A 86 -0.56 -2.21 -10.61
CA VAL A 86 0.26 -2.88 -9.59
C VAL A 86 -0.60 -3.71 -8.63
N ILE A 87 -1.71 -3.15 -8.13
CA ILE A 87 -2.62 -3.87 -7.23
C ILE A 87 -3.23 -5.08 -7.95
N THR A 88 -3.78 -4.90 -9.15
CA THR A 88 -4.37 -5.98 -9.95
C THR A 88 -3.35 -7.07 -10.26
N ALA A 89 -2.09 -6.72 -10.57
CA ALA A 89 -1.04 -7.72 -10.80
C ALA A 89 -0.70 -8.49 -9.52
N ALA A 90 -0.62 -7.82 -8.37
CA ALA A 90 -0.36 -8.46 -7.09
C ALA A 90 -1.51 -9.40 -6.68
N GLU A 91 -2.77 -9.00 -6.90
CA GLU A 91 -3.94 -9.85 -6.70
C GLU A 91 -3.91 -11.06 -7.62
N PHE A 92 -3.57 -10.89 -8.89
CA PHE A 92 -3.45 -11.99 -9.83
C PHE A 92 -2.40 -13.01 -9.40
N VAL A 93 -1.19 -12.55 -9.05
CA VAL A 93 -0.10 -13.43 -8.61
C VAL A 93 -0.49 -14.16 -7.32
N THR A 94 -1.08 -13.44 -6.37
CA THR A 94 -1.52 -14.03 -5.10
C THR A 94 -2.61 -15.07 -5.36
N GLY A 95 -3.59 -14.77 -6.21
CA GLY A 95 -4.66 -15.69 -6.61
C GLY A 95 -4.13 -16.94 -7.30
N CYS A 96 -3.17 -16.79 -8.21
CA CYS A 96 -2.49 -17.93 -8.83
C CYS A 96 -1.77 -18.79 -7.78
N ALA A 97 -1.09 -18.19 -6.80
CA ALA A 97 -0.40 -18.94 -5.75
C ALA A 97 -1.38 -19.66 -4.81
N VAL A 98 -2.40 -18.96 -4.30
CA VAL A 98 -3.27 -19.50 -3.25
C VAL A 98 -4.43 -20.33 -3.79
N ASN A 99 -5.01 -19.94 -4.92
CA ASN A 99 -6.19 -20.61 -5.49
C ASN A 99 -5.81 -21.65 -6.54
N LEU A 100 -4.91 -21.33 -7.48
CA LEU A 100 -4.56 -22.28 -8.54
C LEU A 100 -3.51 -23.30 -8.08
N TRP A 101 -2.48 -22.86 -7.38
CA TRP A 101 -1.40 -23.77 -6.97
C TRP A 101 -1.71 -24.52 -5.67
N LEU A 102 -2.19 -23.82 -4.65
CA LEU A 102 -2.50 -24.42 -3.35
C LEU A 102 -3.96 -24.92 -3.22
N GLY A 103 -4.83 -24.58 -4.17
CA GLY A 103 -6.23 -25.04 -4.16
C GLY A 103 -7.08 -24.51 -3.00
N LEU A 104 -6.66 -23.42 -2.34
CA LEU A 104 -7.27 -22.95 -1.09
C LEU A 104 -8.64 -22.27 -1.28
N GLY A 105 -9.00 -21.90 -2.52
CA GLY A 105 -10.29 -21.28 -2.82
C GLY A 105 -10.57 -20.02 -1.98
N VAL A 106 -9.53 -19.22 -1.72
CA VAL A 106 -9.59 -18.02 -0.89
C VAL A 106 -10.58 -17.02 -1.47
N TRP A 107 -10.66 -16.87 -2.79
CA TRP A 107 -11.69 -16.11 -3.51
C TRP A 107 -11.97 -16.69 -4.90
N ASP A 108 -13.12 -16.30 -5.46
CA ASP A 108 -13.51 -16.67 -6.82
C ASP A 108 -14.31 -15.52 -7.44
N TYR A 109 -13.76 -14.93 -8.51
CA TYR A 109 -14.39 -13.89 -9.32
C TYR A 109 -15.00 -14.41 -10.61
N SER A 110 -15.09 -15.73 -10.83
CA SER A 110 -15.59 -16.31 -12.09
C SER A 110 -17.02 -15.86 -12.43
N GLY A 111 -17.84 -15.53 -11.42
CA GLY A 111 -19.18 -14.97 -11.61
C GLY A 111 -19.25 -13.47 -11.89
N VAL A 112 -18.11 -12.76 -11.88
CA VAL A 112 -18.04 -11.31 -12.11
C VAL A 112 -17.70 -11.03 -13.58
N PRO A 113 -18.38 -10.08 -14.25
CA PRO A 113 -18.08 -9.75 -15.64
C PRO A 113 -16.63 -9.27 -15.81
N PHE A 114 -16.03 -9.63 -16.94
CA PHE A 114 -14.63 -9.33 -17.27
C PHE A 114 -13.64 -9.84 -16.20
N SER A 115 -13.94 -11.00 -15.62
CA SER A 115 -12.99 -11.73 -14.78
C SER A 115 -11.96 -12.48 -15.64
N PHE A 116 -10.76 -12.64 -15.09
CA PHE A 116 -9.68 -13.41 -15.69
C PHE A 116 -9.25 -14.50 -14.72
N LEU A 117 -9.40 -15.76 -15.15
CA LEU A 117 -9.13 -16.97 -14.35
C LEU A 117 -9.83 -17.03 -12.99
N GLY A 118 -10.90 -16.25 -12.79
CA GLY A 118 -11.55 -16.07 -11.49
C GLY A 118 -10.65 -15.40 -10.43
N GLN A 119 -9.47 -14.90 -10.80
CA GLN A 119 -8.48 -14.34 -9.85
C GLN A 119 -8.51 -12.83 -9.79
N ILE A 120 -8.74 -12.18 -10.92
CA ILE A 120 -8.93 -10.72 -11.02
C ILE A 120 -10.15 -10.42 -11.86
N CYS A 121 -10.66 -9.20 -11.76
CA CYS A 121 -11.72 -8.73 -12.65
C CYS A 121 -11.65 -7.22 -12.86
N LEU A 122 -12.18 -6.77 -14.00
CA LEU A 122 -12.13 -5.36 -14.40
C LEU A 122 -12.82 -4.41 -13.40
N PRO A 123 -13.99 -4.74 -12.81
CA PRO A 123 -14.63 -3.84 -11.84
C PRO A 123 -13.77 -3.55 -10.61
N PHE A 124 -13.03 -4.54 -10.12
CA PHE A 124 -12.11 -4.35 -9.00
C PHE A 124 -10.88 -3.55 -9.41
N SER A 125 -10.32 -3.79 -10.59
CA SER A 125 -9.26 -2.93 -11.14
C SER A 125 -9.69 -1.47 -11.25
N ALA A 126 -10.95 -1.20 -11.63
CA ALA A 126 -11.51 0.15 -11.64
C ALA A 126 -11.68 0.72 -10.22
N LEU A 127 -12.10 -0.09 -9.25
CA LEU A 127 -12.14 0.30 -7.84
C LEU A 127 -10.75 0.68 -7.32
N TRP A 128 -9.71 -0.10 -7.67
CA TRP A 128 -8.32 0.19 -7.32
C TRP A 128 -7.83 1.49 -7.93
N PHE A 129 -8.25 1.80 -9.16
CA PHE A 129 -7.98 3.09 -9.80
C PHE A 129 -8.58 4.26 -9.01
N LEU A 130 -9.87 4.17 -8.64
CA LEU A 130 -10.53 5.19 -7.82
C LEU A 130 -9.89 5.34 -6.44
N LEU A 131 -9.52 4.21 -5.82
CA LEU A 131 -8.81 4.21 -4.55
C LEU A 131 -7.45 4.91 -4.69
N CYS A 132 -6.70 4.64 -5.76
CA CYS A 132 -5.42 5.29 -6.01
C CYS A 132 -5.55 6.80 -6.26
N LEU A 133 -6.63 7.24 -6.94
CA LEU A 133 -6.92 8.66 -7.12
C LEU A 133 -7.05 9.41 -5.78
N ALA A 134 -7.65 8.77 -4.77
CA ALA A 134 -7.76 9.33 -3.42
C ALA A 134 -6.49 9.11 -2.58
N ALA A 135 -5.84 7.96 -2.72
CA ALA A 135 -4.69 7.58 -1.92
C ALA A 135 -3.46 8.47 -2.18
N TYR A 136 -3.15 8.79 -3.43
CA TYR A 136 -1.97 9.59 -3.74
C TYR A 136 -1.99 11.00 -3.12
N PRO A 137 -3.08 11.79 -3.21
CA PRO A 137 -3.18 13.06 -2.48
C PRO A 137 -3.00 12.91 -0.96
N VAL A 138 -3.53 11.82 -0.37
CA VAL A 138 -3.38 11.53 1.06
C VAL A 138 -1.92 11.19 1.40
N CYS A 139 -1.24 10.41 0.56
CA CYS A 139 0.18 10.10 0.72
C CYS A 139 1.05 11.35 0.61
N ASP A 140 0.77 12.24 -0.34
CA ASP A 140 1.43 13.54 -0.47
C ASP A 140 1.20 14.41 0.78
N ALA A 141 -0.02 14.43 1.33
CA ALA A 141 -0.33 15.14 2.57
C ALA A 141 0.42 14.55 3.78
N LEU A 142 0.41 13.22 3.94
CA LEU A 142 1.15 12.51 4.99
C LEU A 142 2.64 12.85 4.94
N ARG A 143 3.25 12.82 3.76
CA ARG A 143 4.66 13.19 3.58
C ARG A 143 4.97 14.60 4.01
N ARG A 144 4.14 15.56 3.58
CA ARG A 144 4.36 16.98 3.84
C ARG A 144 4.11 17.34 5.30
N PHE A 145 3.00 16.89 5.87
CA PHE A 145 2.54 17.33 7.19
C PHE A 145 3.02 16.45 8.34
N VAL A 146 3.11 15.14 8.15
CA VAL A 146 3.51 14.20 9.22
C VAL A 146 5.01 13.96 9.21
N PHE A 147 5.59 13.77 8.03
CA PHE A 147 7.01 13.43 7.89
C PHE A 147 7.91 14.62 7.54
N GLY A 148 7.35 15.77 7.17
CA GLY A 148 8.10 16.95 6.76
C GLY A 148 8.98 16.73 5.51
N ARG A 149 8.69 15.72 4.69
CA ARG A 149 9.46 15.38 3.48
C ARG A 149 8.73 15.91 2.23
N ARG A 150 9.48 16.44 1.25
CA ARG A 150 8.96 16.77 -0.09
C ARG A 150 9.04 15.55 -0.99
#